data_AF-A0A7L3VMU6-F1
#
_entry.id   AF-A0A7L3VMU6-F1
#
_cell.length_a   1.000
_cell.length_b   1.000
_cell.length_c   1.000
_cell.angle_alpha   90.00
_cell.angle_beta   90.00
_cell.angle_gamma   90.00
#
_symmetry.space_group_name_H-M   'P 1'
#
loop_
_entity.id
_entity.type
_entity.pdbx_description
1 polymer ?
#
loop_
_entity_poly.entity_id
_entity_poly.type
_entity_poly.pdbx_seq_one_letter_code
_entity_poly.pdbx_strand_id
1 'polypeptide(L)'
;TGAISSLQRQMEIQESELRRIRSEKELLQKQLREREVQLQAVSDKFCSLTEEQRQEEAVVMMEEENQNLQEVVAEQEFQLAEQNKLISELQGTISQLQAEVGTTRLQLLEQKQAQKETQSQFEALQHTELQTRVALELISSKFERYRNKIIQATFSVEGIQDPQGELTDDELLEAMQKIFNERTEFQQMLKNKSSR
;
A
#
# COMPACT_ATOMS: atom_id res chain seq x y z
N THR A 1 -0.36 -121.57 71.53
CA THR A 1 -1.27 -120.40 71.54
C THR A 1 -0.55 -119.05 71.70
N GLY A 2 0.65 -118.94 72.29
CA GLY A 2 1.32 -117.63 72.50
C GLY A 2 1.97 -116.94 71.27
N ALA A 3 2.45 -117.69 70.27
CA ALA A 3 3.05 -117.11 69.06
C ALA A 3 2.04 -116.35 68.19
N ILE A 4 0.78 -116.80 68.19
CA ILE A 4 -0.33 -116.20 67.43
C ILE A 4 -0.66 -114.80 68.00
N SER A 5 -0.71 -114.65 69.33
CA SER A 5 -0.99 -113.36 69.98
C SER A 5 0.13 -112.33 69.79
N SER A 6 1.40 -112.75 69.74
CA SER A 6 2.53 -111.85 69.46
C SER A 6 2.49 -111.32 68.02
N LEU A 7 2.21 -112.20 67.05
CA LEU A 7 2.01 -111.82 65.65
C LEU A 7 0.82 -110.88 65.46
N GLN A 8 -0.29 -111.12 66.17
CA GLN A 8 -1.45 -110.23 66.16
C GLN A 8 -1.11 -108.83 66.68
N ARG A 9 -0.40 -108.71 67.80
CA ARG A 9 0.05 -107.42 68.34
C ARG A 9 1.00 -106.69 67.38
N GLN A 10 1.92 -107.41 66.74
CA GLN A 10 2.83 -106.83 65.74
C GLN A 10 2.07 -106.33 64.51
N MET A 11 1.05 -107.08 64.07
CA MET A 11 0.18 -106.70 62.97
C MET A 11 -0.63 -105.44 63.31
N GLU A 12 -1.20 -105.35 64.53
CA GLU A 12 -1.92 -104.15 65.00
C GLU A 12 -1.02 -102.90 65.05
N ILE A 13 0.23 -103.04 65.50
CA ILE A 13 1.21 -101.94 65.49
C ILE A 13 1.48 -101.50 64.05
N GLN A 14 1.78 -102.43 63.15
CA GLN A 14 2.03 -102.12 61.74
C GLN A 14 0.80 -101.49 61.05
N GLU A 15 -0.40 -101.95 61.36
CA GLU A 15 -1.65 -101.36 60.87
C GLU A 15 -1.86 -99.94 61.39
N SER A 16 -1.49 -99.66 62.65
CA SER A 16 -1.56 -98.32 63.22
C SER A 16 -0.54 -97.37 62.57
N GLU A 17 0.68 -97.86 62.31
CA GLU A 17 1.72 -97.13 61.59
C GLU A 17 1.32 -96.86 60.14
N LEU A 18 0.75 -97.85 59.44
CA LEU A 18 0.21 -97.67 58.09
C LEU A 18 -0.94 -96.65 58.06
N ARG A 19 -1.82 -96.65 59.05
CA ARG A 19 -2.88 -95.64 59.19
C ARG A 19 -2.29 -94.24 59.39
N ARG A 20 -1.27 -94.10 60.25
CA ARG A 20 -0.56 -92.83 60.48
C ARG A 20 0.08 -92.31 59.18
N ILE A 21 0.84 -93.16 58.49
CA ILE A 21 1.51 -92.80 57.22
C ILE A 21 0.50 -92.41 56.15
N ARG A 22 -0.65 -93.09 56.04
CA ARG A 22 -1.72 -92.66 55.12
C ARG A 22 -2.26 -91.28 55.46
N SER A 23 -2.56 -91.01 56.72
CA SER A 23 -3.05 -89.69 57.14
C SER A 23 -2.03 -88.57 56.87
N GLU A 24 -0.75 -88.85 57.08
CA GLU A 24 0.35 -87.91 56.79
C GLU A 24 0.49 -87.67 55.28
N LYS A 25 0.39 -88.72 54.46
CA LYS A 25 0.36 -88.61 53.00
C LYS A 25 -0.82 -87.77 52.51
N GLU A 26 -2.03 -87.98 53.06
CA GLU A 26 -3.22 -87.21 52.70
C GLU A 26 -3.07 -85.73 53.06
N LEU A 27 -2.51 -85.43 54.24
CA LEU A 27 -2.21 -84.07 54.67
C LEU A 27 -1.19 -83.40 53.74
N LEU A 28 -0.08 -84.07 53.42
CA LEU A 28 0.94 -83.56 52.50
C LEU A 28 0.39 -83.34 51.09
N GLN A 29 -0.48 -84.24 50.59
CA GLN A 29 -1.15 -84.06 49.30
C GLN A 29 -2.09 -82.85 49.30
N LYS A 30 -2.77 -82.57 50.42
CA LYS A 30 -3.61 -81.38 50.55
C LYS A 30 -2.75 -80.11 50.55
N GLN A 31 -1.65 -80.10 51.31
CA GLN A 31 -0.71 -78.98 51.34
C GLN A 31 -0.07 -78.74 49.98
N LEU A 32 0.31 -79.79 49.24
CA LEU A 32 0.85 -79.66 47.89
C LEU A 32 -0.14 -78.97 46.95
N ARG A 33 -1.41 -79.42 46.95
CA ARG A 33 -2.49 -78.80 46.15
C ARG A 33 -2.71 -77.33 46.53
N GLU A 34 -2.71 -77.00 47.82
CA GLU A 34 -2.83 -75.62 48.29
C GLU A 34 -1.65 -74.76 47.81
N ARG A 35 -0.42 -75.30 47.84
CA ARG A 35 0.78 -74.61 47.34
C ARG A 35 0.78 -74.44 45.82
N GLU A 36 0.30 -75.43 45.06
CA GLU A 36 0.12 -75.32 43.61
C GLU A 36 -0.84 -74.18 43.25
N VAL A 37 -1.99 -74.10 43.94
CA VAL A 37 -2.96 -73.00 43.75
C VAL A 37 -2.35 -71.64 44.10
N GLN A 38 -1.60 -71.55 45.21
CA GLN A 38 -0.92 -70.31 45.59
C GLN A 38 0.14 -69.90 44.56
N LEU A 39 0.94 -70.84 44.06
CA LEU A 39 1.94 -70.57 43.04
C LEU A 39 1.30 -70.08 41.73
N GLN A 40 0.20 -70.71 41.30
CA GLN A 40 -0.54 -70.25 40.12
C GLN A 40 -1.05 -68.82 40.31
N ALA A 41 -1.66 -68.52 41.46
CA ALA A 41 -2.17 -67.18 41.76
C ALA A 41 -1.05 -66.11 41.79
N VAL A 42 0.15 -66.47 42.28
CA VAL A 42 1.32 -65.58 42.26
C VAL A 42 1.83 -65.39 40.83
N SER A 43 1.86 -66.45 40.02
CA SER A 43 2.25 -66.38 38.61
C SER A 43 1.31 -65.47 37.81
N ASP A 44 0.00 -65.60 37.99
CA ASP A 44 -1.00 -64.77 37.32
C ASP A 44 -0.84 -63.29 37.71
N LYS A 45 -0.61 -63.01 39.00
CA LYS A 45 -0.31 -61.65 39.49
C LYS A 45 0.99 -61.08 38.93
N PHE A 46 2.03 -61.89 38.78
CA PHE A 46 3.28 -61.44 38.18
C PHE A 46 3.09 -61.09 36.70
N CYS A 47 2.33 -61.90 35.97
CA CYS A 47 1.96 -61.61 34.59
C CYS A 47 1.16 -60.30 34.47
N SER A 48 0.16 -60.08 35.34
CA SER A 48 -0.63 -58.85 35.31
C SER A 48 0.20 -57.61 35.64
N LEU A 49 1.07 -57.68 36.64
CA LEU A 49 1.95 -56.55 37.00
C LEU A 49 2.92 -56.21 35.88
N THR A 50 3.46 -57.22 35.20
CA THR A 50 4.36 -57.00 34.05
C THR A 50 3.62 -56.34 32.89
N GLU A 51 2.35 -56.69 32.66
CA GLU A 51 1.53 -56.08 31.61
C GLU A 51 1.10 -54.65 31.96
N GLU A 52 0.71 -54.40 33.22
CA GLU A 52 0.42 -53.05 33.72
C GLU A 52 1.62 -52.11 33.56
N GLN A 53 2.82 -52.59 33.89
CA GLN A 53 4.05 -51.82 33.69
C GLN A 53 4.27 -51.46 32.21
N ARG A 54 4.06 -52.40 31.28
CA ARG A 54 4.18 -52.09 29.83
C ARG A 54 3.16 -51.05 29.37
N GLN A 55 1.94 -51.11 29.90
CA GLN A 55 0.90 -50.15 29.58
C GLN A 55 1.25 -48.75 30.11
N GLU A 56 1.77 -48.67 31.34
CA GLU A 56 2.26 -47.42 31.92
C GLU A 56 3.40 -46.81 31.09
N GLU A 57 4.39 -47.61 30.69
CA GLU A 57 5.48 -47.17 29.80
C GLU A 57 4.94 -46.64 28.46
N ALA A 58 3.94 -47.31 27.87
CA ALA A 58 3.31 -46.86 26.63
C ALA A 58 2.54 -45.54 26.81
N VAL A 59 1.87 -45.35 27.95
CA VAL A 59 1.17 -44.09 28.29
C VAL A 59 2.16 -42.95 28.42
N VAL A 60 3.28 -43.15 29.13
CA VAL A 60 4.32 -42.11 29.28
C VAL A 60 4.86 -41.68 27.91
N MET A 61 5.19 -42.65 27.04
CA MET A 61 5.64 -42.34 25.68
C MET A 61 4.61 -41.54 24.87
N MET A 62 3.33 -41.88 25.01
CA MET A 62 2.23 -41.17 24.33
C MET A 62 2.04 -39.74 24.89
N GLU A 63 2.18 -39.56 26.20
CA GLU A 63 2.13 -38.23 26.84
C GLU A 63 3.29 -37.33 26.39
N GLU A 64 4.50 -37.88 26.30
CA GLU A 64 5.66 -37.17 25.75
C GLU A 64 5.45 -36.76 24.30
N GLU A 65 4.94 -37.66 23.45
CA GLU A 65 4.62 -37.34 22.05
C GLU A 65 3.53 -36.26 21.96
N ASN A 66 2.49 -36.34 22.80
CA ASN A 66 1.42 -35.34 22.83
C ASN A 66 1.95 -33.95 23.21
N GLN A 67 2.82 -33.88 24.22
CA GLN A 67 3.47 -32.63 24.62
C GLN A 67 4.30 -32.03 23.48
N ASN A 68 5.12 -32.85 22.80
CA ASN A 68 5.90 -32.41 21.65
C ASN A 68 5.01 -31.89 20.51
N LEU A 69 3.89 -32.58 20.24
CA LEU A 69 2.93 -32.14 19.22
C LEU A 69 2.27 -30.81 19.60
N GLN A 70 1.92 -30.61 20.87
CA GLN A 70 1.37 -29.34 21.34
C GLN A 70 2.35 -28.18 21.17
N GLU A 71 3.64 -28.40 21.43
CA GLU A 71 4.68 -27.39 21.21
C GLU A 71 4.82 -27.03 19.73
N VAL A 72 4.81 -28.02 18.84
CA VAL A 72 4.86 -27.79 17.39
C VAL A 72 3.61 -27.03 16.91
N VAL A 73 2.43 -27.37 17.42
CA VAL A 73 1.18 -26.66 17.09
C VAL A 73 1.26 -25.20 17.54
N ALA A 74 1.72 -24.94 18.77
CA ALA A 74 1.85 -23.59 19.30
C ALA A 74 2.82 -22.73 18.46
N GLU A 75 3.96 -23.30 18.04
CA GLU A 75 4.92 -22.63 17.17
C GLU A 75 4.31 -22.32 15.79
N GLN A 76 3.58 -23.27 15.20
CA GLN A 76 2.90 -23.06 13.92
C GLN A 76 1.80 -21.99 14.01
N GLU A 77 1.02 -21.98 15.10
CA GLU A 77 0.01 -20.95 15.35
C GLU A 77 0.64 -19.56 15.49
N PHE A 78 1.77 -19.46 16.19
CA PHE A 78 2.53 -18.23 16.30
C PHE A 78 3.01 -17.71 14.93
N GLN A 79 3.64 -18.58 14.13
CA GLN A 79 4.10 -18.23 12.78
C GLN A 79 2.94 -17.83 11.85
N LEU A 80 1.80 -18.52 11.93
CA LEU A 80 0.59 -18.15 11.20
C LEU A 80 0.07 -16.77 11.61
N ALA A 81 0.10 -16.44 12.90
CA ALA A 81 -0.29 -15.13 13.38
C ALA A 81 0.62 -14.02 12.84
N GLU A 82 1.94 -14.23 12.80
CA GLU A 82 2.89 -13.30 12.21
C GLU A 82 2.66 -13.10 10.71
N GLN A 83 2.44 -14.19 9.97
CA GLN A 83 2.14 -14.11 8.53
C GLN A 83 0.83 -13.36 8.27
N ASN A 84 -0.22 -13.62 9.05
CA ASN A 84 -1.50 -12.92 8.93
C ASN A 84 -1.37 -11.41 9.21
N LYS A 85 -0.53 -11.03 10.17
CA LYS A 85 -0.21 -9.62 10.44
C LYS A 85 0.48 -8.98 9.23
N LEU A 86 1.50 -9.64 8.66
CA LEU A 86 2.20 -9.15 7.46
C LEU A 86 1.25 -9.02 6.27
N ILE A 87 0.38 -10.01 6.05
CA ILE A 87 -0.63 -9.96 4.98
C ILE A 87 -1.55 -8.74 5.17
N SER A 88 -1.99 -8.47 6.40
CA SER A 88 -2.84 -7.32 6.71
C SER A 88 -2.14 -5.98 6.45
N GLU A 89 -0.87 -5.86 6.83
CA GLU A 89 -0.04 -4.68 6.57
C GLU A 89 0.17 -4.45 5.06
N LEU A 90 0.45 -5.51 4.30
CA LEU A 90 0.60 -5.45 2.85
C LEU A 90 -0.72 -5.08 2.16
N GLN A 91 -1.85 -5.64 2.59
CA GLN A 91 -3.18 -5.28 2.08
C GLN A 91 -3.52 -3.80 2.35
N GLY A 92 -3.15 -3.29 3.53
CA GLY A 92 -3.26 -1.87 3.86
C GLY A 92 -2.44 -0.99 2.92
N THR A 93 -1.19 -1.37 2.68
CA THR A 93 -0.27 -0.65 1.78
C THR A 93 -0.78 -0.67 0.34
N ILE A 94 -1.25 -1.82 -0.16
CA ILE A 94 -1.85 -1.95 -1.50
C ILE A 94 -3.05 -1.02 -1.64
N SER A 95 -3.93 -0.97 -0.63
CA SER A 95 -5.11 -0.10 -0.64
C SER A 95 -4.74 1.38 -0.70
N GLN A 96 -3.70 1.80 0.05
CA GLN A 96 -3.19 3.16 0.02
C GLN A 96 -2.61 3.53 -1.35
N LEU A 97 -1.76 2.67 -1.93
CA LEU A 97 -1.17 2.89 -3.24
C LEU A 97 -2.23 2.95 -4.35
N GLN A 98 -3.27 2.11 -4.27
CA GLN A 98 -4.38 2.16 -5.22
C GLN A 98 -5.14 3.48 -5.15
N ALA A 99 -5.39 4.00 -3.94
CA ALA A 99 -6.01 5.31 -3.77
C ALA A 99 -5.12 6.44 -4.35
N GLU A 100 -3.81 6.40 -4.09
CA GLU A 100 -2.85 7.39 -4.59
C GLU A 100 -2.74 7.37 -6.13
N VAL A 101 -2.73 6.20 -6.74
CA VAL A 101 -2.77 6.06 -8.21
C VAL A 101 -4.07 6.65 -8.76
N GLY A 102 -5.21 6.41 -8.08
CA GLY A 102 -6.50 6.99 -8.45
C GLY A 102 -6.48 8.52 -8.42
N THR A 103 -5.98 9.12 -7.34
CA THR A 103 -5.89 10.58 -7.19
C THR A 103 -4.92 11.19 -8.21
N THR A 104 -3.76 10.57 -8.41
CA THR A 104 -2.75 11.04 -9.37
C THR A 104 -3.30 11.03 -10.80
N ARG A 105 -4.07 9.99 -11.16
CA ARG A 105 -4.69 9.90 -12.48
C ARG A 105 -5.75 10.99 -12.70
N LEU A 106 -6.52 11.32 -11.67
CA LEU A 106 -7.51 12.39 -11.73
C LEU A 106 -6.83 13.75 -11.90
N GLN A 107 -5.80 14.04 -11.11
CA GLN A 107 -5.00 15.27 -11.23
C GLN A 107 -4.35 15.42 -12.61
N LEU A 108 -3.83 14.32 -13.18
CA LEU A 108 -3.25 14.34 -14.53
C LEU A 108 -4.28 14.71 -15.61
N LEU A 109 -5.52 14.22 -15.47
CA LEU A 109 -6.61 14.57 -16.39
C LEU A 109 -6.97 16.05 -16.30
N GLU A 110 -7.11 16.58 -15.09
CA GLU A 110 -7.37 18.00 -14.84
C GLU A 110 -6.26 18.88 -15.41
N GLN A 111 -5.00 18.52 -15.15
CA GLN A 111 -3.84 19.25 -15.67
C GLN A 111 -3.81 19.25 -17.20
N LYS A 112 -4.10 18.12 -17.84
CA LYS A 112 -4.16 18.02 -19.31
C LYS A 112 -5.26 18.90 -19.90
N GLN A 113 -6.41 18.97 -19.23
CA GLN A 113 -7.51 19.83 -19.66
C GLN A 113 -7.14 21.32 -19.52
N ALA A 114 -6.59 21.72 -18.37
CA ALA A 114 -6.11 23.07 -18.13
C ALA A 114 -5.02 23.50 -19.12
N GLN A 115 -4.11 22.58 -19.48
CA GLN A 115 -3.09 22.81 -20.50
C GLN A 115 -3.72 23.09 -21.86
N LYS A 116 -4.72 22.32 -22.27
CA LYS A 116 -5.42 22.51 -23.54
C LYS A 116 -6.16 23.85 -23.60
N GLU A 117 -6.79 24.24 -22.49
CA GLU A 117 -7.47 25.54 -22.38
C GLU A 117 -6.48 26.70 -22.47
N THR A 118 -5.36 26.60 -21.75
CA THR A 118 -4.29 27.60 -21.80
C THR A 118 -3.70 27.73 -23.21
N GLN A 119 -3.46 26.60 -23.89
CA GLN A 119 -2.97 26.59 -25.27
C GLN A 119 -3.95 27.27 -26.22
N SER A 120 -5.25 27.00 -26.10
CA SER A 120 -6.28 27.64 -26.92
C SER A 120 -6.36 29.16 -26.67
N GLN A 121 -6.23 29.59 -25.40
CA GLN A 121 -6.19 31.02 -25.06
C GLN A 121 -4.94 31.70 -25.64
N PHE A 122 -3.80 31.03 -25.59
CA PHE A 122 -2.55 31.53 -26.17
C PHE A 122 -2.67 31.73 -27.69
N GLU A 123 -3.22 30.74 -28.41
CA GLU A 123 -3.45 30.85 -29.85
C GLU A 123 -4.41 31.99 -30.21
N ALA A 124 -5.50 32.15 -29.43
CA ALA A 124 -6.43 33.26 -29.61
C ALA A 124 -5.74 34.61 -29.39
N LEU A 125 -4.95 34.74 -28.31
CA LEU A 125 -4.20 35.95 -28.02
C LEU A 125 -3.19 36.28 -29.12
N GLN A 126 -2.44 35.30 -29.61
CA GLN A 126 -1.48 35.47 -30.70
C GLN A 126 -2.17 35.97 -31.99
N HIS A 127 -3.35 35.42 -32.33
CA HIS A 127 -4.12 35.91 -33.47
C HIS A 127 -4.58 37.35 -33.28
N THR A 128 -5.09 37.71 -32.09
CA THR A 128 -5.51 39.08 -31.81
C THR A 128 -4.35 40.06 -31.86
N GLU A 129 -3.19 39.68 -31.31
CA GLU A 129 -1.96 40.48 -31.33
C GLU A 129 -1.51 40.79 -32.75
N LEU A 130 -1.49 39.78 -33.63
CA LEU A 130 -1.13 39.95 -35.04
C LEU A 130 -2.11 40.89 -35.75
N GLN A 131 -3.41 40.72 -35.54
CA GLN A 131 -4.43 41.60 -36.12
C GLN A 131 -4.27 43.05 -35.66
N THR A 132 -4.01 43.26 -34.37
CA THR A 132 -3.74 44.60 -33.82
C THR A 132 -2.47 45.20 -34.42
N ARG A 133 -1.40 44.42 -34.59
CA ARG A 133 -0.16 44.88 -35.22
C ARG A 133 -0.38 45.36 -36.66
N VAL A 134 -1.11 44.58 -37.46
CA VAL A 134 -1.46 44.97 -38.84
C VAL A 134 -2.33 46.25 -38.85
N ALA A 135 -3.31 46.36 -37.95
CA ALA A 135 -4.13 47.56 -37.84
C ALA A 135 -3.30 48.80 -37.47
N LEU A 136 -2.35 48.65 -36.54
CA LEU A 136 -1.42 49.72 -36.16
C LEU A 136 -0.54 50.15 -37.34
N GLU A 137 0.04 49.22 -38.10
CA GLU A 137 0.83 49.55 -39.30
C GLU A 137 0.02 50.31 -40.37
N LEU A 138 -1.23 49.89 -40.61
CA LEU A 138 -2.13 50.57 -41.54
C LEU A 138 -2.43 52.00 -41.09
N ILE A 139 -2.72 52.19 -39.79
CA ILE A 139 -3.00 53.51 -39.22
C ILE A 139 -1.76 54.39 -39.29
N SER A 140 -0.59 53.88 -38.90
CA SER A 140 0.69 54.59 -38.98
C SER A 140 1.01 55.02 -40.42
N SER A 141 0.84 54.15 -41.41
CA SER A 141 1.04 54.51 -42.83
C SER A 141 0.07 55.60 -43.29
N LYS A 142 -1.18 55.56 -42.83
CA LYS A 142 -2.18 56.58 -43.15
C LYS A 142 -1.83 57.93 -42.51
N PHE A 143 -1.40 57.94 -41.25
CA PHE A 143 -0.92 59.14 -40.57
C PHE A 143 0.30 59.73 -41.28
N GLU A 144 1.26 58.90 -41.68
CA GLU A 144 2.44 59.36 -42.40
C GLU A 144 2.07 60.00 -43.75
N ARG A 145 1.10 59.43 -44.48
CA ARG A 145 0.57 60.07 -45.70
C ARG A 145 -0.09 61.42 -45.43
N TYR A 146 -0.85 61.56 -44.35
CA TYR A 146 -1.45 62.85 -43.99
C TYR A 146 -0.40 63.86 -43.58
N ARG A 147 0.57 63.45 -42.77
CA ARG A 147 1.72 64.26 -42.37
C ARG A 147 2.44 64.81 -43.58
N ASN A 148 2.80 63.94 -44.53
CA ASN A 148 3.46 64.35 -45.77
C ASN A 148 2.63 65.33 -46.61
N LYS A 149 1.30 65.17 -46.69
CA LYS A 149 0.43 66.14 -47.37
C LYS A 149 0.43 67.50 -46.69
N ILE A 150 0.42 67.53 -45.35
CA ILE A 150 0.46 68.77 -44.58
C ILE A 150 1.80 69.46 -44.76
N ILE A 151 2.91 68.71 -44.68
CA ILE A 151 4.27 69.22 -44.95
C ILE A 151 4.32 69.83 -46.35
N GLN A 152 3.91 69.09 -47.38
CA GLN A 152 3.90 69.58 -48.75
C GLN A 152 3.06 70.85 -48.90
N ALA A 153 1.85 70.88 -48.34
CA ALA A 153 0.98 72.06 -48.43
C ALA A 153 1.55 73.29 -47.69
N THR A 154 2.32 73.08 -46.63
CA THR A 154 2.92 74.15 -45.82
C THR A 154 4.14 74.73 -46.52
N PHE A 155 5.07 73.88 -46.97
CA PHE A 155 6.34 74.33 -47.53
C PHE A 155 6.30 74.61 -49.04
N SER A 156 5.20 74.31 -49.74
CA SER A 156 5.00 74.75 -51.13
C SER A 156 4.50 76.20 -51.27
N VAL A 157 4.28 76.92 -50.15
CA VAL A 157 3.83 78.32 -50.17
C VAL A 157 5.02 79.25 -50.39
N GLU A 158 4.92 80.15 -51.37
CA GLU A 158 5.97 81.15 -51.64
C GLU A 158 6.30 81.97 -50.38
N GLY A 159 7.60 82.07 -50.07
CA GLY A 159 8.11 82.82 -48.92
C GLY A 159 8.35 81.99 -47.66
N ILE A 160 7.92 80.72 -47.62
CA ILE A 160 8.28 79.76 -46.58
C ILE A 160 9.60 79.08 -46.96
N GLN A 161 10.54 78.96 -46.00
CA GLN A 161 11.82 78.28 -46.23
C GLN A 161 11.68 76.78 -46.06
N ASP A 162 12.33 76.01 -46.93
CA ASP A 162 12.39 74.55 -46.81
C ASP A 162 13.10 74.11 -45.52
N PRO A 163 12.61 73.05 -44.86
CA PRO A 163 13.22 72.54 -43.65
C PRO A 163 14.62 71.99 -43.92
N GLN A 164 15.58 72.33 -43.06
CA GLN A 164 17.01 72.02 -43.22
C GLN A 164 17.41 70.68 -42.57
N GLY A 165 16.46 69.88 -42.08
CA GLY A 165 16.72 68.64 -41.32
C GLY A 165 15.46 67.85 -40.96
N GLU A 166 15.55 67.02 -39.93
CA GLU A 166 14.41 66.26 -39.39
C GLU A 166 13.35 67.22 -38.85
N LEU A 167 12.28 67.39 -39.60
CA LEU A 167 11.18 68.29 -39.28
C LEU A 167 10.34 67.72 -38.14
N THR A 168 10.28 68.44 -37.03
CA THR A 168 9.40 68.11 -35.90
C THR A 168 7.97 68.63 -36.13
N ASP A 169 7.01 68.05 -35.43
CA ASP A 169 5.60 68.47 -35.56
C ASP A 169 5.38 69.89 -35.03
N ASP A 170 6.14 70.32 -34.02
CA ASP A 170 6.09 71.68 -33.47
C ASP A 170 6.60 72.72 -34.49
N GLU A 171 7.72 72.44 -35.17
CA GLU A 171 8.27 73.31 -36.23
C GLU A 171 7.31 73.41 -37.43
N LEU A 172 6.66 72.31 -37.80
CA LEU A 172 5.64 72.30 -38.85
C LEU A 172 4.43 73.17 -38.46
N LEU A 173 3.97 73.06 -37.21
CA LEU A 173 2.89 73.87 -36.67
C LEU A 173 3.22 75.36 -36.67
N GLU A 174 4.44 75.72 -36.26
CA GLU A 174 4.91 77.11 -36.27
C GLU A 174 4.90 77.69 -37.70
N ALA A 175 5.42 76.93 -38.68
CA ALA A 175 5.40 77.33 -40.08
C ALA A 175 3.97 77.50 -40.61
N MET A 176 3.06 76.58 -40.30
CA MET A 176 1.63 76.72 -40.66
C MET A 176 1.02 77.97 -40.04
N GLN A 177 1.30 78.25 -38.77
CA GLN A 177 0.75 79.39 -38.05
C GLN A 177 1.25 80.71 -38.63
N LYS A 178 2.52 80.78 -39.05
CA LYS A 178 3.08 81.90 -39.79
C LYS A 178 2.28 82.18 -41.07
N ILE A 179 2.02 81.16 -41.90
CA ILE A 179 1.21 81.29 -43.13
C ILE A 179 -0.19 81.83 -42.81
N PHE A 180 -0.85 81.30 -41.77
CA PHE A 180 -2.17 81.76 -41.36
C PHE A 180 -2.18 83.22 -40.93
N ASN A 181 -1.20 83.64 -40.12
CA ASN A 181 -1.09 85.02 -39.65
C ASN A 181 -0.86 85.97 -40.83
N GLU A 182 0.10 85.66 -41.71
CA GLU A 182 0.41 86.48 -42.91
C GLU A 182 -0.81 86.62 -43.83
N ARG A 183 -1.55 85.53 -44.09
CA ARG A 183 -2.79 85.59 -44.88
C ARG A 183 -3.88 86.42 -44.21
N THR A 184 -4.01 86.32 -42.88
CA THR A 184 -5.00 87.08 -42.11
C THR A 184 -4.67 88.58 -42.13
N GLU A 185 -3.41 88.93 -41.94
CA GLU A 185 -2.90 90.31 -42.04
C GLU A 185 -3.13 90.87 -43.46
N PHE A 186 -2.80 90.10 -44.50
CA PHE A 186 -3.04 90.51 -45.88
C PHE A 186 -4.53 90.76 -46.17
N GLN A 187 -5.43 89.88 -45.69
CA GLN A 187 -6.87 90.08 -45.82
C GLN A 187 -7.35 91.32 -45.09
N GLN A 188 -6.83 91.62 -43.89
CA GLN A 188 -7.14 92.86 -43.18
C GLN A 188 -6.65 94.08 -43.96
N MET A 189 -5.45 94.03 -44.55
CA MET A 189 -4.94 95.10 -45.43
C MET A 189 -5.85 95.33 -46.64
N LEU A 190 -6.35 94.27 -47.28
CA LEU A 190 -7.30 94.39 -48.38
C LEU A 190 -8.62 95.03 -47.94
N LYS A 191 -9.20 94.60 -46.81
CA LYS A 191 -10.44 95.19 -46.25
C LYS A 191 -10.29 96.67 -45.89
N ASN A 192 -9.13 97.05 -45.35
CA ASN A 192 -8.80 98.43 -45.00
C ASN A 192 -8.54 99.30 -46.24
N LYS A 193 -8.06 98.71 -47.34
CA LYS A 193 -7.91 99.39 -48.65
C LYS A 193 -9.22 99.50 -49.44
N SER A 194 -10.16 98.58 -49.28
CA SER A 194 -11.48 98.62 -49.93
C SER A 194 -12.54 99.43 -49.17
N SER A 195 -12.20 99.97 -47.98
CA SER A 195 -13.03 100.89 -47.20
C SER A 195 -12.59 102.36 -47.34
N ARG A 196 -11.81 102.68 -48.38
CA ARG A 196 -11.45 104.04 -48.79
C ARG A 196 -12.01 104.36 -50.16
#